data_AF-A0A157ZKW3-F1
#
_entry.id   AF-A0A157ZKW3-F1
#
_cell.length_a   1.000
_cell.length_b   1.000
_cell.length_c   1.000
_cell.angle_alpha   90.00
_cell.angle_beta   90.00
_cell.angle_gamma   90.00
#
_symmetry.space_group_name_H-M   'P 1'
#
loop_
_entity.id
_entity.type
_entity.pdbx_description
1 polymer ?
#
loop_
_entity_poly.entity_id
_entity_poly.type
_entity_poly.pdbx_seq_one_letter_code
_entity_poly.pdbx_strand_id
1 'polypeptide(L)'
;MKVVVVGWARASADDSDESLGISPLDERPAWIRVFKVLPHAKPLLVALAWRKKRFASAPDTYDAPKDDELAYGLPNGVVKWRNMEEFAHAEGIDLEARSLSGDLRRRQAHL
;
A
#
# COMPACT_ATOMS: atom_id res chain seq x y z
N MET A 1 -0.44 -12.68 -8.60
CA MET A 1 -1.50 -11.63 -8.47
C MET A 1 -1.04 -10.61 -7.45
N LYS A 2 -1.55 -9.38 -7.49
CA LYS A 2 -1.21 -8.32 -6.53
C LYS A 2 -2.49 -7.80 -5.89
N VAL A 3 -2.46 -7.60 -4.58
CA VAL A 3 -3.58 -7.05 -3.80
C VAL A 3 -3.10 -5.78 -3.12
N VAL A 4 -3.88 -4.71 -3.25
CA VAL A 4 -3.60 -3.41 -2.65
C VAL A 4 -4.74 -3.10 -1.69
N VAL A 5 -4.40 -2.85 -0.43
CA VAL A 5 -5.34 -2.42 0.59
C VAL A 5 -5.09 -0.94 0.86
N VAL A 6 -6.15 -0.14 0.79
CA VAL A 6 -6.12 1.32 1.01
C VAL A 6 -7.04 1.67 2.18
N GLY A 7 -6.53 2.44 3.12
CA GLY A 7 -7.22 2.82 4.34
C GLY A 7 -6.32 2.63 5.56
N TRP A 8 -6.65 3.32 6.65
CA TRP A 8 -5.89 3.15 7.88
C TRP A 8 -6.17 1.80 8.52
N ALA A 9 -5.13 0.98 8.65
CA ALA A 9 -5.23 -0.29 9.36
C ALA A 9 -4.11 -0.44 10.38
N ARG A 10 -4.47 -0.93 11.58
CA ARG A 10 -3.49 -1.44 12.57
C ARG A 10 -2.92 -2.77 12.05
N ALA A 11 -1.76 -3.19 12.53
CA ALA A 11 -1.21 -4.51 12.16
C ALA A 11 -2.16 -5.67 12.50
N SER A 12 -2.94 -5.53 13.58
CA SER A 12 -3.78 -6.59 14.14
C SER A 12 -5.22 -6.60 13.64
N ALA A 13 -5.56 -5.85 12.58
CA ALA A 13 -6.90 -5.91 12.02
C ALA A 13 -6.99 -7.19 11.18
N ASP A 14 -7.38 -8.26 11.88
CA ASP A 14 -7.79 -9.59 11.45
C ASP A 14 -7.96 -9.76 9.94
N ASP A 15 -6.89 -10.23 9.30
CA ASP A 15 -6.94 -10.87 7.99
C ASP A 15 -5.86 -11.96 7.97
N SER A 16 -6.11 -13.00 8.78
CA SER A 16 -5.46 -14.33 8.72
C SER A 16 -3.95 -14.35 8.42
N ASP A 17 -3.08 -13.86 9.31
CA ASP A 17 -1.80 -14.56 9.55
C ASP A 17 -1.14 -14.15 10.87
N GLU A 18 -1.09 -15.09 11.80
CA GLU A 18 -0.18 -15.04 12.94
C GLU A 18 1.27 -15.15 12.43
N SER A 19 2.13 -14.21 12.85
CA SER A 19 3.60 -14.28 12.85
C SER A 19 4.34 -14.11 11.51
N LEU A 20 4.08 -13.02 10.76
CA LEU A 20 5.14 -12.43 9.95
C LEU A 20 6.07 -11.65 10.88
N GLY A 21 7.37 -12.01 10.90
CA GLY A 21 8.38 -11.43 11.79
C GLY A 21 8.24 -9.92 11.91
N ILE A 22 7.99 -9.47 13.14
CA ILE A 22 7.58 -8.11 13.49
C ILE A 22 8.64 -7.13 12.98
N SER A 23 8.33 -6.46 11.88
CA SER A 23 9.07 -5.25 11.55
C SER A 23 8.55 -4.12 12.43
N PRO A 24 9.41 -3.23 12.94
CA PRO A 24 8.97 -2.05 13.71
C PRO A 24 8.03 -1.11 12.92
N LEU A 25 7.87 -1.32 11.61
CA LEU A 25 6.85 -0.64 10.82
C LEU A 25 5.45 -1.23 10.93
N ASP A 26 5.29 -2.51 11.24
CA ASP A 26 3.98 -3.12 11.45
C ASP A 26 3.31 -2.57 12.73
N GLU A 27 4.08 -2.07 13.69
CA GLU A 27 3.54 -1.31 14.82
C GLU A 27 2.88 0.02 14.41
N ARG A 28 3.19 0.53 13.22
CA ARG A 28 2.66 1.82 12.73
C ARG A 28 1.42 1.58 11.86
N PRO A 29 0.39 2.42 12.00
CA PRO A 29 -0.71 2.44 11.04
C PRO A 29 -0.18 2.70 9.62
N ALA A 30 -0.51 1.79 8.72
CA ALA A 30 -0.24 1.93 7.29
C ALA A 30 -1.52 2.40 6.59
N TRP A 31 -1.36 3.28 5.61
CA TRP A 31 -2.45 3.76 4.76
C TRP A 31 -2.59 2.93 3.48
N ILE A 32 -1.46 2.50 2.91
CA ILE A 32 -1.45 1.56 1.78
C ILE A 32 -0.60 0.36 2.15
N ARG A 33 -1.13 -0.84 1.93
CA ARG A 33 -0.39 -2.10 2.00
C ARG A 33 -0.45 -2.81 0.67
N VAL A 34 0.69 -3.33 0.25
CA VAL A 34 0.86 -3.97 -1.05
C VAL A 34 1.30 -5.40 -0.85
N PHE A 35 0.42 -6.34 -1.23
CA PHE A 35 0.65 -7.76 -1.10
C PHE A 35 0.91 -8.40 -2.46
N LYS A 36 1.96 -9.21 -2.54
CA LYS A 36 2.21 -10.13 -3.64
C LYS A 36 1.58 -11.47 -3.29
N VAL A 37 0.60 -11.89 -4.11
CA VAL A 37 -0.07 -13.18 -3.98
C VAL A 37 0.55 -14.16 -4.97
N LEU A 38 1.13 -15.22 -4.42
CA LEU A 38 1.69 -16.35 -5.18
C LEU A 38 0.68 -17.53 -5.16
N PRO A 39 0.63 -18.37 -6.21
CA PRO A 39 -0.19 -19.56 -6.20
C PRO A 39 0.19 -20.47 -5.03
N HIS A 40 -0.79 -20.89 -4.22
CA HIS A 40 -0.61 -21.79 -3.07
C HIS A 40 0.30 -21.28 -1.94
N ALA A 41 0.61 -19.98 -1.90
CA ALA A 41 1.33 -19.39 -0.79
C ALA A 41 0.52 -18.28 -0.13
N LYS A 42 0.88 -17.98 1.12
CA LYS A 42 0.31 -16.85 1.84
C LYS A 42 0.68 -15.53 1.13
N PRO A 43 -0.21 -14.51 1.17
CA PRO A 43 0.11 -13.19 0.66
C PRO A 43 1.36 -12.62 1.35
N LEU A 44 2.31 -12.11 0.56
CA LEU A 44 3.53 -11.49 1.09
C LEU A 44 3.40 -9.96 1.03
N LEU A 45 3.52 -9.27 2.15
CA LEU A 45 3.65 -7.82 2.16
C LEU A 45 5.00 -7.44 1.52
N VAL A 46 4.96 -6.65 0.45
CA VAL A 46 6.17 -6.28 -0.32
C VAL A 46 6.47 -4.78 -0.31
N ALA A 47 5.45 -3.96 -0.05
CA ALA A 47 5.59 -2.52 0.04
C ALA A 47 4.44 -1.93 0.89
N LEU A 48 4.69 -0.77 1.50
CA LEU A 48 3.70 -0.07 2.30
C LEU A 48 3.97 1.44 2.33
N ALA A 49 2.89 2.19 2.55
CA ALA A 49 2.92 3.60 2.88
C ALA A 49 2.47 3.78 4.33
N TRP A 50 3.38 4.25 5.20
CA TRP A 50 3.13 4.39 6.65
C TRP A 50 3.33 5.82 7.09
N ARG A 51 2.71 6.21 8.21
CA ARG A 51 2.92 7.55 8.75
C ARG A 51 4.34 7.74 9.28
N LYS A 52 4.91 8.90 8.95
CA LYS A 52 6.13 9.41 9.58
C LYS A 52 5.90 9.73 11.07
N LYS A 53 4.71 10.23 11.43
CA LYS A 53 4.34 10.67 12.78
C LYS A 53 3.19 9.85 13.37
N ARG A 54 3.25 9.59 14.69
CA ARG A 54 2.14 8.95 15.43
C ARG A 54 0.88 9.81 15.41
N PHE A 55 -0.28 9.18 15.55
CA PHE A 55 -1.57 9.86 15.69
C PHE A 55 -1.67 10.56 17.05
N ALA A 56 -2.18 11.80 17.05
CA ALA A 56 -2.66 12.45 18.28
C ALA A 56 -4.06 11.92 18.67
N SER A 57 -4.87 11.58 17.67
CA SER A 57 -6.19 10.96 17.75
C SER A 57 -6.35 9.96 16.61
N ALA A 58 -7.16 8.92 16.80
CA ALA A 58 -7.41 7.94 15.74
C ALA A 58 -7.96 8.65 14.48
N PRO A 59 -7.39 8.40 13.29
CA PRO A 59 -7.94 8.93 12.05
C PRO A 59 -9.26 8.23 11.72
N ASP A 60 -10.10 8.89 10.94
CA ASP A 60 -11.20 8.18 10.27
C ASP A 60 -10.59 7.18 9.27
N THR A 61 -11.19 6.01 9.14
CA THR A 61 -10.73 4.89 8.29
C THR A 61 -10.48 5.32 6.84
N TYR A 62 -11.27 6.28 6.34
CA TYR A 62 -11.24 6.76 4.95
C TYR A 62 -10.47 8.08 4.77
N ASP A 63 -9.86 8.61 5.83
CA ASP A 63 -9.18 9.89 5.74
C ASP A 63 -7.87 9.75 4.95
N ALA A 64 -7.74 10.49 3.85
CA ALA A 64 -6.57 10.44 3.00
C ALA A 64 -5.46 11.33 3.60
N PRO A 65 -4.31 10.77 4.01
CA PRO A 65 -3.17 11.57 4.45
C PRO A 65 -2.61 12.39 3.30
N LYS A 66 -1.93 13.48 3.67
CA LYS A 66 -1.05 14.20 2.75
C LYS A 66 0.23 13.40 2.51
N ASP A 67 0.81 13.58 1.33
CA ASP A 67 2.05 12.92 0.91
C ASP A 67 3.22 13.16 1.89
N ASP A 68 3.34 14.37 2.42
CA ASP A 68 4.38 14.75 3.36
C ASP A 68 4.24 14.08 4.73
N GLU A 69 3.06 13.54 5.06
CA GLU A 69 2.80 12.77 6.28
C GLU A 69 3.22 11.30 6.18
N LEU A 70 3.46 10.81 4.97
CA LEU A 70 3.75 9.41 4.69
C LEU A 70 5.21 9.16 4.32
N ALA A 71 5.67 7.98 4.68
CA ALA A 71 6.90 7.37 4.19
C ALA A 71 6.53 6.15 3.34
N TYR A 72 7.27 5.93 2.27
CA TYR A 72 7.00 4.92 1.26
C TYR A 72 8.18 3.98 1.16
N GLY A 73 7.96 2.69 1.40
CA GLY A 73 9.08 1.78 1.47
C GLY A 73 8.72 0.32 1.70
N LEU A 74 9.76 -0.41 2.08
CA LEU A 74 9.74 -1.84 2.27
C LEU A 74 9.24 -2.21 3.67
N PRO A 75 8.70 -3.43 3.86
CA PRO A 75 8.26 -3.94 5.15
C PRO A 75 9.30 -3.78 6.25
N ASN A 76 10.59 -3.86 5.92
CA ASN A 76 11.70 -3.82 6.87
C ASN A 76 12.08 -2.43 7.40
N GLY A 77 11.36 -1.35 7.08
CA GLY A 77 11.74 0.00 7.53
C GLY A 77 12.34 0.89 6.45
N VAL A 78 12.85 0.30 5.37
CA VAL A 78 13.64 1.04 4.39
C VAL A 78 12.74 1.87 3.49
N VAL A 79 12.87 3.19 3.60
CA VAL A 79 12.24 4.15 2.68
C VAL A 79 12.93 4.04 1.32
N LYS A 80 12.13 3.85 0.28
CA LYS A 80 12.62 3.65 -1.10
C LYS A 80 12.11 4.72 -2.06
N TRP A 81 10.93 5.27 -1.81
CA TRP A 81 10.28 6.24 -2.68
C TRP A 81 10.07 7.57 -1.96
N ARG A 82 10.14 8.68 -2.71
CA ARG A 82 10.10 10.03 -2.13
C ARG A 82 8.68 10.52 -1.88
N ASN A 83 7.74 10.10 -2.71
CA ASN A 83 6.35 10.53 -2.72
C ASN A 83 5.42 9.39 -3.19
N MET A 84 4.12 9.64 -3.08
CA MET A 84 3.02 8.75 -3.45
C MET A 84 3.03 8.40 -4.94
N GLU A 85 3.39 9.34 -5.80
CA GLU A 85 3.42 9.13 -7.25
C GLU A 85 4.49 8.11 -7.64
N GLU A 86 5.71 8.27 -7.15
CA GLU A 86 6.81 7.32 -7.35
C GLU A 86 6.47 5.94 -6.79
N PHE A 87 5.87 5.90 -5.59
CA PHE A 87 5.42 4.67 -4.96
C PHE A 87 4.36 3.95 -5.79
N ALA A 88 3.29 4.67 -6.17
CA ALA A 88 2.19 4.12 -6.94
C ALA A 88 2.66 3.63 -8.31
N HIS A 89 3.49 4.39 -9.01
CA HIS A 89 4.07 3.99 -10.28
C HIS A 89 4.94 2.73 -10.15
N ALA A 90 5.85 2.69 -9.18
CA ALA A 90 6.73 1.53 -8.97
C ALA A 90 5.96 0.27 -8.59
N GLU A 91 4.87 0.42 -7.84
CA GLU A 91 4.02 -0.67 -7.41
C GLU A 91 2.84 -0.93 -8.38
N GLY A 92 2.77 -0.24 -9.52
CA GLY A 92 1.69 -0.42 -10.51
C GLY A 92 0.29 -0.18 -9.93
N ILE A 93 0.18 0.75 -8.98
CA ILE A 93 -1.06 1.16 -8.33
C ILE A 93 -1.63 2.33 -9.11
N ASP A 94 -2.87 2.19 -9.55
CA ASP A 94 -3.61 3.25 -10.19
C ASP A 94 -4.58 3.88 -9.20
N LEU A 95 -4.09 4.90 -8.49
CA LEU A 95 -4.84 5.60 -7.45
C LEU A 95 -6.04 6.40 -7.98
N GLU A 96 -6.01 6.76 -9.26
CA GLU A 96 -7.08 7.51 -9.92
C GLU A 96 -8.10 6.59 -10.61
N ALA A 97 -7.94 5.27 -10.49
CA ALA A 97 -8.79 4.29 -11.16
C ALA A 97 -8.90 4.51 -12.70
N ARG A 98 -7.90 5.14 -13.33
CA ARG A 98 -7.84 5.37 -14.79
C ARG A 98 -7.92 4.06 -15.60
N SER A 99 -7.38 2.98 -15.06
CA SER A 99 -7.44 1.63 -15.59
C SER A 99 -8.87 1.08 -15.63
N LEU A 100 -9.74 1.55 -14.72
CA LEU A 100 -11.17 1.22 -14.71
C LEU A 100 -11.98 2.13 -15.64
N SER A 101 -11.45 3.29 -16.05
CA SER A 101 -12.13 4.24 -16.94
C SER A 101 -12.25 3.77 -18.41
N GLY A 102 -11.72 2.59 -18.75
CA GLY A 102 -11.92 1.98 -20.08
C GLY A 102 -11.02 2.51 -21.21
N ASP A 103 -10.16 3.50 -20.95
CA ASP A 103 -9.28 4.09 -21.97
C ASP A 103 -8.12 3.18 -22.43
N LEU A 104 -7.93 2.03 -21.77
CA LEU A 104 -6.98 1.00 -22.21
C LEU A 104 -7.37 0.33 -23.54
N ARG A 105 -8.63 0.45 -24.00
CA ARG A 105 -9.07 -0.20 -25.25
C ARG A 105 -8.72 0.53 -26.55
N ARG A 106 -8.22 1.77 -26.50
CA ARG A 106 -7.94 2.53 -27.74
C ARG A 106 -6.51 2.41 -28.27
N ARG A 107 -5.58 1.80 -27.53
CA ARG A 107 -4.17 1.68 -27.95
C ARG A 107 -3.78 0.35 -28.60
N GLN A 108 -4.68 -0.64 -28.67
CA GLN A 108 -4.41 -1.94 -29.30
C GLN A 108 -5.12 -2.16 -30.65
N ALA A 109 -5.77 -1.15 -31.22
CA ALA A 109 -6.47 -1.26 -32.51
C ALA A 109 -5.69 -0.67 -33.71
N HIS A 110 -4.37 -0.47 -33.58
CA HIS A 110 -3.51 -0.05 -34.68
C HIS A 110 -2.19 -0.84 -34.64
N LEU A 111 -2.28 -2.10 -35.04
CA LEU A 111 -1.19 -2.87 -35.66
C LEU A 111 -1.78 -3.69 -36.79
#